data_AF-A0AAD5SCM4-F1
#
_entry.id   AF-A0AAD5SCM4-F1
#
_cell.length_a   1.000
_cell.length_b   1.000
_cell.length_c   1.000
_cell.angle_alpha   90.00
_cell.angle_beta   90.00
_cell.angle_gamma   90.00
#
_symmetry.space_group_name_H-M   'P 1'
#
loop_
_entity.id
_entity.type
_entity.pdbx_description
1 polymer ?
#
loop_
_entity_poly.entity_id
_entity_poly.type
_entity_poly.pdbx_seq_one_letter_code
_entity_poly.pdbx_strand_id
1 'polypeptide(L)'
;KCHTPLQNTDYFVLADQIFCLSHRDEIMSCHTCGKHIDGEVLIALEAKRYFHTGCFGCSGCGRDLGKAVFYEKGDGGWCESCWVVGPGKV
;
A
#
# COMPACT_ATOMS: atom_id res chain seq x y z
N LYS A 1 -9.29 -0.36 -18.50
CA LYS A 1 -8.70 -1.68 -18.84
C LYS A 1 -8.19 -1.62 -20.26
N CYS A 2 -6.92 -1.91 -20.51
CA CYS A 2 -6.40 -1.98 -21.87
C CYS A 2 -6.84 -3.29 -22.52
N HIS A 3 -7.14 -3.25 -23.82
CA HIS A 3 -7.49 -4.41 -24.62
C HIS A 3 -6.31 -4.93 -25.44
N THR A 4 -5.10 -4.40 -25.19
CA THR A 4 -3.88 -4.80 -25.90
C THR A 4 -3.51 -6.23 -25.53
N PRO A 5 -3.32 -7.13 -26.51
CA PRO A 5 -2.81 -8.46 -26.26
C PRO A 5 -1.46 -8.39 -25.51
N LEU A 6 -1.30 -9.18 -24.46
CA LEU A 6 -0.05 -9.25 -23.69
C LEU A 6 1.08 -9.98 -24.44
N GLN A 7 0.79 -10.60 -25.59
CA GLN A 7 1.81 -11.26 -26.41
C GLN A 7 2.91 -10.24 -26.76
N ASN A 8 4.16 -10.60 -26.46
CA ASN A 8 5.35 -9.75 -26.63
C ASN A 8 5.37 -8.43 -25.82
N THR A 9 4.59 -8.32 -24.74
CA THR A 9 4.63 -7.14 -23.86
C THR A 9 5.10 -7.54 -22.46
N ASP A 10 5.95 -6.71 -21.85
CA ASP A 10 6.27 -6.87 -20.44
C ASP A 10 5.01 -6.72 -19.58
N TYR A 11 4.94 -7.51 -18.51
CA TYR A 11 3.80 -7.56 -17.59
C TYR A 11 4.27 -7.68 -16.15
N PHE A 12 3.36 -7.41 -15.21
CA PHE A 12 3.57 -7.70 -13.79
C PHE A 12 2.34 -8.41 -13.22
N VAL A 13 2.56 -9.16 -12.13
CA VAL A 13 1.50 -9.87 -11.41
C VAL A 13 1.25 -9.17 -10.08
N LEU A 14 -0.01 -8.87 -9.78
CA LEU A 14 -0.44 -8.28 -8.53
C LEU A 14 -1.74 -8.93 -8.09
N ALA A 15 -1.80 -9.44 -6.86
CA ALA A 15 -2.98 -10.11 -6.31
C ALA A 15 -3.60 -11.17 -7.27
N ASP A 16 -2.74 -12.02 -7.84
CA ASP A 16 -3.12 -13.08 -8.79
C ASP A 16 -3.76 -12.59 -10.10
N GLN A 17 -3.53 -11.32 -10.45
CA GLN A 17 -3.97 -10.71 -11.70
C GLN A 17 -2.76 -10.22 -12.50
N ILE A 18 -2.82 -10.40 -13.83
CA ILE A 18 -1.78 -9.96 -14.75
C ILE A 18 -2.13 -8.58 -15.30
N PHE A 19 -1.17 -7.66 -15.23
CA PHE A 19 -1.30 -6.30 -15.71
C PHE A 19 -0.16 -5.95 -16.67
N CYS A 20 -0.45 -5.18 -17.71
CA CYS A 20 0.57 -4.64 -18.61
C CYS A 20 1.43 -3.58 -17.91
N LEU A 21 2.71 -3.46 -18.28
CA LEU A 21 3.56 -2.41 -17.70
C LEU A 21 3.16 -0.99 -18.14
N SER A 22 2.46 -0.82 -19.26
CA SER A 22 2.05 0.50 -19.77
C SER A 22 1.06 1.24 -18.87
N HIS A 23 0.34 0.53 -17.99
CA HIS A 23 -0.59 1.11 -17.02
C HIS A 23 -0.14 0.86 -15.57
N ARG A 24 1.14 0.48 -15.40
CA ARG A 24 1.75 0.16 -14.10
C ARG A 24 1.51 1.26 -13.06
N ASP A 25 1.74 2.51 -13.44
CA ASP A 25 1.64 3.66 -12.52
C ASP A 25 0.20 3.93 -12.09
N GLU A 26 -0.78 3.70 -12.98
CA GLU A 26 -2.22 3.81 -12.66
C GLU A 26 -2.67 2.75 -11.64
N ILE A 27 -1.94 1.63 -11.55
CA ILE A 27 -2.29 0.47 -10.73
C ILE A 27 -1.49 0.44 -9.42
N MET A 28 -0.20 0.76 -9.46
CA MET A 28 0.74 0.69 -8.33
C MET A 28 1.33 2.06 -8.00
N SER A 29 0.47 2.97 -7.54
CA SER A 29 0.87 4.26 -7.00
C SER A 29 0.80 4.26 -5.47
N CYS A 30 1.84 4.78 -4.83
CA CYS A 30 1.86 4.96 -3.39
C CYS A 30 0.82 6.00 -2.96
N HIS A 31 -0.06 5.65 -2.04
CA HIS A 31 -1.09 6.55 -1.56
C HIS A 31 -0.53 7.76 -0.80
N THR A 32 0.61 7.62 -0.12
CA THR A 32 1.23 8.72 0.65
C THR A 32 1.98 9.71 -0.25
N CYS A 33 2.80 9.22 -1.19
CA CYS A 33 3.69 10.10 -1.97
C CYS A 33 3.26 10.29 -3.43
N GLY A 34 2.28 9.52 -3.91
CA GLY A 34 1.79 9.56 -5.29
C GLY A 34 2.76 9.01 -6.35
N LYS A 35 3.93 8.52 -5.94
CA LYS A 35 4.94 7.95 -6.86
C LYS A 35 4.68 6.47 -7.09
N HIS A 36 5.16 5.97 -8.22
CA HIS A 36 5.19 4.54 -8.52
C HIS A 36 5.94 3.76 -7.43
N ILE A 37 5.46 2.55 -7.13
CA ILE A 37 6.11 1.60 -6.22
C ILE A 37 6.91 0.58 -7.03
N ASP A 38 8.22 0.74 -7.02
CA ASP A 38 9.17 -0.27 -7.49
C ASP A 38 9.53 -1.22 -6.35
N GLY A 39 9.44 -2.53 -6.59
CA GLY A 39 9.88 -3.57 -5.64
C GLY A 39 8.80 -3.96 -4.61
N GLU A 40 9.19 -4.02 -3.34
CA GLU A 40 8.31 -4.45 -2.23
C GLU A 40 7.20 -3.42 -1.96
N VAL A 41 5.97 -3.91 -1.89
CA VAL A 41 4.76 -3.12 -1.66
C VAL A 41 4.06 -3.55 -0.39
N LEU A 42 3.58 -2.57 0.37
CA LEU A 42 2.59 -2.80 1.43
C LEU A 42 1.19 -2.56 0.90
N ILE A 43 0.31 -3.49 1.23
CA ILE A 43 -1.09 -3.45 0.83
C ILE A 43 -1.93 -3.29 2.09
N ALA A 44 -2.58 -2.14 2.22
CA ALA A 44 -3.62 -1.96 3.22
C ALA A 44 -4.89 -2.66 2.71
N LEU A 45 -5.27 -3.77 3.34
CA LEU A 45 -6.29 -4.67 2.83
C LEU A 45 -7.69 -4.05 2.87
N GLU A 46 -8.00 -3.33 3.95
CA GLU A 46 -9.33 -2.73 4.15
C GLU A 46 -9.56 -1.56 3.18
N ALA A 47 -8.53 -0.75 2.94
CA ALA A 47 -8.60 0.43 2.07
C ALA A 47 -8.22 0.15 0.60
N LYS A 48 -7.74 -1.07 0.26
CA LYS A 48 -7.16 -1.44 -1.05
C LYS A 48 -6.15 -0.41 -1.56
N ARG A 49 -5.24 0.02 -0.68
CA ARG A 49 -4.22 1.03 -0.99
C ARG A 49 -2.82 0.43 -0.96
N TYR A 50 -1.96 0.97 -1.79
CA TYR A 50 -0.57 0.57 -1.92
C TYR A 50 0.34 1.63 -1.29
N PHE A 51 1.37 1.18 -0.60
CA PHE A 51 2.36 2.05 0.04
C PHE A 51 3.77 1.50 -0.18
N HIS A 52 4.75 2.40 -0.37
CA HIS A 52 6.13 2.01 -0.12
C HIS A 52 6.28 1.59 1.33
N THR A 53 7.20 0.67 1.60
CA THR A 53 7.53 0.25 2.96
C THR A 53 7.85 1.43 3.88
N GLY A 54 8.60 2.42 3.36
CA GLY A 54 8.95 3.66 4.09
C GLY A 54 7.85 4.74 4.14
N CYS A 55 6.75 4.56 3.41
CA CYS A 55 5.69 5.57 3.28
C CYS A 55 4.44 5.24 4.10
N PHE A 56 4.41 4.09 4.78
CA PHE A 56 3.30 3.69 5.62
C PHE A 56 3.65 3.90 7.09
N GLY A 57 3.10 4.98 7.67
CA GLY A 57 3.35 5.37 9.06
C GLY A 57 2.11 5.23 9.94
N CYS A 58 2.34 5.05 11.24
CA CYS A 58 1.30 5.02 12.25
C CYS A 58 0.52 6.35 12.26
N SER A 59 -0.80 6.31 12.09
CA SER A 59 -1.64 7.51 12.13
C SER A 59 -1.65 8.22 13.50
N GLY A 60 -1.19 7.55 14.57
CA GLY A 60 -1.08 8.14 15.91
C GLY A 60 0.27 8.79 16.21
N CYS A 61 1.38 8.21 15.75
CA CYS A 61 2.74 8.67 16.13
C CYS A 61 3.71 8.85 14.97
N GLY A 62 3.30 8.57 13.73
CA GLY A 62 4.13 8.69 12.53
C GLY A 62 5.23 7.63 12.38
N ARG A 63 5.39 6.71 13.34
CA ARG A 63 6.38 5.63 13.25
C ARG A 63 6.14 4.79 12.00
N ASP A 64 7.22 4.46 11.29
CA ASP A 64 7.23 3.53 10.18
C ASP A 64 6.63 2.17 10.57
N LEU A 65 5.63 1.73 9.82
CA LEU A 65 4.95 0.45 10.02
C LEU A 65 5.38 -0.60 9.01
N GLY A 66 6.29 -0.29 8.09
CA GLY A 66 6.44 -1.09 6.89
C GLY A 66 7.10 -2.44 7.07
N LYS A 67 7.71 -2.67 8.23
CA LYS A 67 8.23 -3.97 8.66
C LYS A 67 7.70 -4.39 10.03
N ALA A 68 6.75 -3.63 10.58
CA ALA A 68 6.21 -3.86 11.91
C ALA A 68 4.84 -4.54 11.83
N VAL A 69 4.44 -5.21 12.91
CA VAL A 69 3.03 -5.57 13.08
C VAL A 69 2.24 -4.28 13.27
N PHE A 70 1.17 -4.13 12.49
CA PHE A 70 0.28 -2.99 12.57
C PHE A 70 -1.18 -3.43 12.55
N TYR A 71 -2.05 -2.51 12.96
CA TYR A 71 -3.49 -2.70 12.99
C TYR A 71 -4.14 -1.69 12.05
N GLU A 72 -5.02 -2.16 11.18
CA GLU A 72 -5.80 -1.33 10.26
C GLU A 72 -7.18 -1.03 10.87
N LYS A 73 -7.66 0.20 10.70
CA LYS A 73 -9.10 0.52 10.78
C LYS A 73 -9.37 1.78 9.97
N GLY A 74 -10.34 1.68 9.08
CA GLY A 74 -10.59 2.68 8.06
C GLY A 74 -9.35 2.87 7.17
N ASP A 75 -8.93 4.13 7.03
CA ASP A 75 -7.90 4.53 6.08
C ASP A 75 -6.48 4.58 6.63
N GLY A 76 -6.29 4.25 7.92
CA GLY A 76 -5.03 4.41 8.65
C GLY A 76 -4.51 3.12 9.28
N GLY A 77 -3.19 3.01 9.36
CA GLY A 77 -2.49 1.98 10.13
C GLY A 77 -2.07 2.52 11.50
N TRP A 78 -2.13 1.68 12.52
CA TRP A 78 -1.65 1.99 13.87
C TRP A 78 -0.61 0.97 14.33
N CYS A 79 0.44 1.46 15.00
CA CYS A 79 1.30 0.58 15.77
C CYS A 79 0.53 0.03 16.98
N GLU A 80 0.97 -1.10 17.52
CA GLU A 80 0.36 -1.72 18.70
C GLU A 80 0.15 -0.72 19.84
N SER A 81 1.15 0.10 20.15
CA SER A 81 1.03 1.11 21.20
C SER A 81 -0.12 2.09 20.92
N CYS A 82 -0.15 2.74 19.75
CA CYS A 82 -1.19 3.70 19.41
C CYS A 82 -2.58 3.07 19.25
N TRP A 83 -2.64 1.79 18.89
CA TRP A 83 -3.89 1.04 18.85
C TRP A 83 -4.48 0.83 20.25
N VAL A 84 -3.63 0.47 21.23
CA VAL A 84 -4.05 0.21 22.62
C VAL A 84 -4.35 1.50 23.41
N VAL A 85 -3.54 2.56 23.24
CA VAL A 85 -3.69 3.86 23.93
C VAL A 85 -4.30 4.98 23.06
N GLY A 86 -5.14 4.63 22.08
CA GLY A 86 -5.72 5.59 21.12
C GLY A 86 -6.35 6.86 21.74
N PRO A 87 -6.54 7.93 20.94
CA PRO A 87 -7.01 9.24 21.40
C PRO A 87 -8.38 9.11 22.08
N GLY A 88 -8.40 9.17 23.41
CA GLY A 88 -9.60 8.90 24.22
C GLY A 88 -9.37 8.05 25.47
N LYS A 89 -8.13 7.67 25.77
CA LYS A 89 -7.73 7.00 27.01
C LYS A 89 -6.82 7.92 27.86
N VAL A 90 -7.40 8.98 28.43
CA VAL A 90 -6.89 9.63 29.67
C VAL A 90 -7.99 9.57 30.72
#